data_AF-A0A928PIY2-F1
#
_entry.id   AF-A0A928PIY2-F1
#
_cell.length_a   1.000
_cell.length_b   1.000
_cell.length_c   1.000
_cell.angle_alpha   90.00
_cell.angle_beta   90.00
_cell.angle_gamma   90.00
#
_symmetry.space_group_name_H-M   'P 1'
#
loop_
_entity.id
_entity.type
_entity.pdbx_description
1 polymer ?
#
loop_
_entity_poly.entity_id
_entity_poly.type
_entity_poly.pdbx_seq_one_letter_code
_entity_poly.pdbx_strand_id
1 'polypeptide(L)'
;MNSLINPAFYSDTFALPTGAVDSHIKIATATQIKVLLYIFRNANTEADANSIATALSLNVEEVKDAIGYWAAAGYLNGETFASKTEIKTVKKARMQSELPTREEIARLSQNDEDLMVLYREAQNTFCRPLKQSEASLLAWLYHDEGMPVSVILMLLSLASQQGNVTKTFIESTAIKWINDGVSTIEDAEEKTREALLYDQSFKLVCSAFGIIKRKPGKKESEYAYKWVNEYKMSKELLTAAYEICVDSTGKYSIDYINTILEKWHKNGVKTLEDIEKASTKEPPKKKNAFDAYDKDVINRIINSED
;
A
#
# COMPACT_ATOMS: atom_id res chain seq x y z
N MET A 1 31.48 -18.89 -8.46
CA MET A 1 32.10 -19.33 -9.72
C MET A 1 32.32 -18.10 -10.57
N ASN A 2 33.56 -17.77 -10.94
CA ASN A 2 33.82 -16.64 -11.84
C ASN A 2 33.54 -17.09 -13.27
N SER A 3 32.34 -16.81 -13.74
CA SER A 3 31.91 -17.06 -15.11
C SER A 3 32.49 -15.97 -16.01
N LEU A 4 33.74 -16.11 -16.42
CA LEU A 4 34.29 -15.27 -17.48
C LEU A 4 33.74 -15.74 -18.82
N ILE A 5 33.18 -14.81 -19.59
CA ILE A 5 32.72 -15.08 -20.96
C ILE A 5 33.94 -15.51 -21.77
N ASN A 6 33.83 -16.63 -22.50
CA ASN A 6 34.91 -17.10 -23.37
C ASN A 6 35.07 -16.14 -24.56
N PRO A 7 36.20 -15.42 -24.70
CA PRO A 7 36.39 -14.43 -25.76
C PRO A 7 36.35 -15.00 -27.17
N ALA A 8 36.57 -16.31 -27.32
CA ALA A 8 36.53 -17.00 -28.62
C ALA A 8 35.15 -16.96 -29.30
N PHE A 9 34.08 -16.71 -28.55
CA PHE A 9 32.71 -16.65 -29.08
C PHE A 9 32.17 -15.23 -29.23
N TYR A 10 33.01 -14.19 -29.06
CA TYR A 10 32.57 -12.80 -29.15
C TYR A 10 32.18 -12.38 -30.58
N SER A 11 32.66 -13.09 -31.60
CA SER A 11 32.38 -12.82 -33.02
C SER A 11 30.97 -13.24 -33.48
N ASP A 12 30.24 -14.06 -32.72
CA ASP A 12 28.86 -14.49 -33.02
C ASP A 12 27.91 -14.00 -31.90
N THR A 13 27.96 -12.69 -31.65
CA THR A 13 27.13 -12.02 -30.63
C THR A 13 26.01 -11.21 -31.27
N PHE A 14 24.90 -11.06 -30.56
CA PHE A 14 23.82 -10.15 -30.93
C PHE A 14 23.60 -9.15 -29.80
N ALA A 15 23.17 -7.93 -30.15
CA ALA A 15 22.99 -6.86 -29.18
C ALA A 15 21.59 -6.90 -28.56
N LEU A 16 21.52 -6.60 -27.27
CA LEU A 16 20.27 -6.40 -26.53
C LEU A 16 20.25 -5.00 -25.92
N PRO A 17 19.09 -4.32 -25.86
CA PRO A 17 18.96 -3.07 -25.13
C PRO A 17 19.28 -3.28 -23.66
N THR A 18 20.17 -2.45 -23.11
CA THR A 18 20.56 -2.53 -21.68
C THR A 18 19.36 -2.34 -20.75
N GLY A 19 18.42 -1.47 -21.11
CA GLY A 19 17.18 -1.28 -20.35
C GLY A 19 16.29 -2.54 -20.26
N ALA A 20 16.29 -3.39 -21.30
CA ALA A 20 15.55 -4.65 -21.25
C ALA A 20 16.17 -5.62 -20.25
N VAL A 21 17.50 -5.59 -20.12
CA VAL A 21 18.23 -6.43 -19.18
C VAL A 21 18.10 -5.88 -17.76
N ASP A 22 18.45 -4.62 -17.53
CA ASP A 22 18.55 -4.06 -16.18
C ASP A 22 17.21 -3.96 -15.47
N SER A 23 16.12 -3.67 -16.20
CA SER A 23 14.79 -3.48 -15.61
C SER A 23 13.93 -4.74 -15.64
N HIS A 24 14.10 -5.63 -16.62
CA HIS A 24 13.17 -6.75 -16.82
C HIS A 24 13.79 -8.13 -16.57
N ILE A 25 15.11 -8.31 -16.52
CA ILE A 25 15.68 -9.66 -16.34
C ILE A 25 15.31 -10.33 -15.01
N LYS A 26 15.05 -9.52 -13.97
CA LYS A 26 14.62 -10.00 -12.65
C LYS A 26 13.12 -10.28 -12.56
N ILE A 27 12.32 -9.61 -13.38
CA ILE A 27 10.84 -9.63 -13.31
C ILE A 27 10.25 -10.57 -14.37
N ALA A 28 10.92 -10.68 -15.52
CA ALA A 28 10.49 -11.49 -16.65
C ALA A 28 10.65 -12.98 -16.35
N THR A 29 9.71 -13.77 -16.84
CA THR A 29 9.78 -15.23 -16.73
C THR A 29 10.88 -15.80 -17.62
N ALA A 30 11.37 -17.00 -17.29
CA ALA A 30 12.34 -17.71 -18.13
C ALA A 30 11.87 -17.85 -19.59
N THR A 31 10.56 -18.01 -19.81
CA THR A 31 9.93 -18.06 -21.13
C THR A 31 10.01 -16.72 -21.86
N GLN A 32 9.71 -15.62 -21.18
CA GLN A 32 9.80 -14.26 -21.74
C GLN A 32 11.23 -13.91 -22.15
N ILE A 33 12.22 -14.29 -21.35
CA ILE A 33 13.64 -14.06 -21.67
C ILE A 33 14.07 -14.90 -22.88
N LYS A 34 13.70 -16.19 -22.93
CA LYS A 34 14.01 -17.06 -24.08
C LYS A 34 13.45 -16.51 -25.39
N VAL A 35 12.20 -16.03 -25.36
CA VAL A 35 11.54 -15.43 -26.52
C VAL A 35 12.25 -14.14 -26.94
N LEU A 36 12.64 -13.28 -26.00
CA LEU A 36 13.39 -12.05 -26.29
C LEU A 36 14.73 -12.36 -26.97
N LEU A 37 15.51 -13.27 -26.40
CA LEU A 37 16.81 -13.67 -26.95
C LEU A 37 16.69 -14.22 -28.37
N TYR A 38 15.65 -15.04 -28.61
CA TYR A 38 15.39 -15.60 -29.93
C TYR A 38 15.00 -14.53 -30.95
N ILE A 39 14.14 -13.58 -30.58
CA ILE A 39 13.71 -12.49 -31.46
C ILE A 39 14.90 -11.59 -31.82
N PHE A 40 15.71 -11.18 -30.84
CA PHE A 40 16.86 -10.32 -31.10
C PHE A 40 17.98 -11.01 -31.89
N ARG A 41 18.15 -12.33 -31.74
CA ARG A 41 19.07 -13.11 -32.59
C ARG A 41 18.61 -13.16 -34.06
N ASN A 42 17.30 -13.06 -34.30
CA ASN A 42 16.65 -13.18 -35.60
C ASN A 42 15.99 -11.87 -36.06
N ALA A 43 16.46 -10.71 -35.60
CA ALA A 43 15.82 -9.40 -35.83
C ALA A 43 15.63 -9.01 -37.32
N ASN A 44 16.29 -9.71 -38.24
CA ASN A 44 16.19 -9.48 -39.69
C ASN A 44 15.12 -10.36 -40.38
N THR A 45 14.47 -11.25 -39.64
CA THR A 45 13.46 -12.18 -40.16
C THR A 45 12.14 -11.89 -39.46
N GLU A 46 11.04 -11.77 -40.20
CA GLU A 46 9.71 -11.68 -39.59
C GLU A 46 9.43 -12.98 -38.83
N ALA A 47 9.56 -12.92 -37.50
CA ALA A 47 9.39 -14.07 -36.63
C ALA A 47 7.92 -14.21 -36.23
N ASP A 48 7.23 -15.18 -36.82
CA ASP A 48 5.87 -15.54 -36.43
C ASP A 48 5.87 -16.37 -35.13
N ALA A 49 4.81 -16.21 -34.34
CA ALA A 49 4.70 -16.88 -33.04
C ALA A 49 4.76 -18.42 -33.13
N ASN A 50 4.35 -19.00 -34.26
CA ASN A 50 4.39 -20.45 -34.46
C ASN A 50 5.81 -20.97 -34.71
N SER A 51 6.63 -20.24 -35.47
CA SER A 51 8.04 -20.63 -35.67
C SER A 51 8.84 -20.45 -34.38
N ILE A 52 8.59 -19.41 -33.60
CA ILE A 52 9.25 -19.21 -32.29
C ILE A 52 8.87 -20.34 -31.32
N ALA A 53 7.59 -20.72 -31.26
CA ALA A 53 7.11 -21.82 -30.43
C ALA A 53 7.78 -23.16 -30.81
N THR A 54 7.88 -23.43 -32.11
CA THR A 54 8.55 -24.63 -32.63
C THR A 54 10.04 -24.63 -32.31
N ALA A 55 10.73 -23.51 -32.51
CA ALA A 55 12.16 -23.39 -32.29
C ALA A 55 12.55 -23.49 -30.81
N LEU A 56 11.72 -22.96 -29.90
CA LEU A 56 11.98 -22.96 -28.47
C LEU A 56 11.34 -24.15 -27.74
N SER A 57 10.60 -25.01 -28.44
CA SER A 57 9.77 -26.08 -27.84
C SER A 57 8.83 -25.56 -26.74
N LEU A 58 8.21 -24.41 -27.01
CA LEU A 58 7.29 -23.72 -26.10
C LEU A 58 5.86 -23.76 -26.64
N ASN A 59 4.88 -23.52 -25.76
CA ASN A 59 3.50 -23.37 -26.19
C ASN A 59 3.33 -22.04 -26.97
N VAL A 60 2.60 -22.08 -28.08
CA VAL A 60 2.28 -20.92 -28.92
C VAL A 60 1.61 -19.81 -28.12
N GLU A 61 0.77 -20.16 -27.13
CA GLU A 61 0.12 -19.16 -26.27
C GLU A 61 1.12 -18.44 -25.35
N GLU A 62 2.08 -19.17 -24.78
CA GLU A 62 3.13 -18.60 -23.93
C GLU A 62 4.07 -17.67 -24.73
N VAL A 63 4.33 -18.02 -25.99
CA VAL A 63 5.11 -17.20 -26.90
C VAL A 63 4.37 -15.89 -27.24
N LYS A 64 3.06 -15.96 -27.48
CA LYS A 64 2.24 -14.76 -27.73
C LYS A 64 2.19 -13.84 -26.51
N ASP A 65 2.04 -14.41 -25.31
CA ASP A 65 2.07 -13.65 -24.06
C ASP A 65 3.42 -12.97 -23.84
N ALA A 66 4.53 -13.69 -24.12
CA ALA A 66 5.86 -13.13 -24.05
C ALA A 66 6.09 -11.99 -25.05
N ILE A 67 5.62 -12.12 -26.29
CA ILE A 67 5.68 -11.04 -27.28
C ILE A 67 4.86 -9.83 -26.80
N GLY A 68 3.66 -10.07 -26.24
CA GLY A 68 2.80 -9.02 -25.68
C GLY A 68 3.47 -8.26 -24.54
N TYR A 69 4.16 -8.96 -23.63
CA TYR A 69 4.92 -8.36 -22.55
C TYR A 69 6.01 -7.41 -23.06
N TRP A 70 6.83 -7.85 -24.01
CA TRP A 70 7.93 -7.03 -24.54
C TRP A 70 7.45 -5.90 -25.46
N ALA A 71 6.32 -6.08 -26.13
CA ALA A 71 5.66 -5.00 -26.85
C ALA A 71 5.11 -3.94 -25.89
N ALA A 72 4.48 -4.34 -24.78
CA ALA A 72 4.02 -3.42 -23.73
C ALA A 72 5.18 -2.68 -23.03
N ALA A 73 6.31 -3.35 -22.86
CA ALA A 73 7.54 -2.75 -22.34
C ALA A 73 8.26 -1.85 -23.37
N GLY A 74 7.77 -1.77 -24.62
CA GLY A 74 8.29 -0.89 -25.66
C GLY A 74 9.53 -1.40 -26.39
N TYR A 75 9.91 -2.67 -26.19
CA TYR A 75 11.08 -3.27 -26.84
C TYR A 75 10.74 -3.98 -28.16
N LEU A 76 9.47 -4.25 -28.44
CA LEU A 76 8.98 -4.83 -29.70
C LEU A 76 7.90 -3.94 -30.30
N ASN A 77 8.00 -3.69 -31.61
CA ASN A 77 6.98 -2.97 -32.37
C ASN A 77 5.92 -3.98 -32.84
N GLY A 78 4.87 -4.18 -32.04
CA GLY A 78 3.72 -4.97 -32.47
C GLY A 78 2.80 -4.13 -33.34
N GLU A 79 2.72 -4.40 -34.64
CA GLU A 79 1.58 -3.96 -35.45
C GLU A 79 0.32 -4.65 -34.92
N THR A 80 -0.49 -3.87 -34.18
CA THR A 80 -1.88 -4.14 -33.86
C THR A 80 -2.26 -5.59 -33.51
N PHE A 81 -1.92 -6.02 -32.30
CA PHE A 81 -2.86 -6.84 -31.52
C PHE A 81 -3.74 -5.91 -30.69
N ALA A 82 -4.49 -5.05 -31.40
CA ALA A 82 -5.61 -4.32 -30.84
C ALA A 82 -6.79 -5.29 -30.63
N SER A 83 -6.62 -6.24 -29.71
CA SER A 83 -7.75 -6.78 -28.98
C SER A 83 -7.68 -6.18 -27.59
N LYS A 84 -8.69 -5.40 -27.25
CA LYS A 84 -9.00 -5.00 -25.88
C LYS A 84 -9.08 -6.28 -25.04
N THR A 85 -7.95 -6.68 -24.46
CA THR A 85 -7.93 -7.54 -23.30
C THR A 85 -7.31 -6.70 -22.20
N GLU A 86 -8.18 -6.34 -21.28
CA GLU A 86 -7.91 -5.71 -20.01
C GLU A 86 -6.50 -5.98 -19.50
N ILE A 87 -5.86 -4.89 -19.06
CA ILE A 87 -4.75 -4.87 -18.11
C ILE A 87 -5.02 -5.93 -17.03
N LYS A 88 -4.43 -7.13 -17.18
CA LYS A 88 -4.39 -8.12 -16.11
C LYS A 88 -3.10 -7.95 -15.35
N THR A 89 -3.21 -6.99 -14.42
CA THR A 89 -2.76 -7.09 -13.03
C THR A 89 -1.28 -7.37 -12.80
N VAL A 90 -0.58 -6.35 -12.29
CA VAL A 90 0.46 -6.52 -11.26
C VAL A 90 0.07 -7.74 -10.42
N LYS A 91 0.87 -8.81 -10.44
CA LYS A 91 0.64 -9.96 -9.55
C LYS A 91 0.50 -9.38 -8.15
N LYS A 92 -0.71 -9.37 -7.61
CA LYS A 92 -0.88 -8.99 -6.21
C LYS A 92 -0.08 -10.01 -5.42
N ALA A 93 0.91 -9.56 -4.65
CA ALA A 93 1.57 -10.41 -3.68
C ALA A 93 0.45 -11.01 -2.82
N ARG A 94 0.32 -12.32 -2.89
CA ARG A 94 -0.65 -13.13 -2.15
C ARG A 94 0.14 -14.23 -1.52
N MET A 95 -0.24 -14.66 -0.31
CA MET A 95 0.39 -15.79 0.38
C MET A 95 0.72 -16.90 -0.63
N GLN A 96 1.99 -17.10 -0.93
CA GLN A 96 2.45 -18.34 -1.52
C GLN A 96 2.42 -19.39 -0.41
N SER A 97 1.93 -20.58 -0.74
CA SER A 97 1.67 -21.66 0.22
C SER A 97 2.95 -22.29 0.79
N GLU A 98 4.12 -22.00 0.22
CA GLU A 98 5.37 -22.64 0.60
C GLU A 98 6.45 -21.58 0.82
N LEU A 99 6.69 -21.26 2.09
CA LEU A 99 7.83 -20.47 2.52
C LEU A 99 9.10 -21.32 2.43
N PRO A 100 10.29 -20.73 2.16
CA PRO A 100 11.55 -21.45 2.09
C PRO A 100 11.78 -22.34 3.32
N THR A 101 12.16 -23.59 3.06
CA THR A 101 12.45 -24.59 4.10
C THR A 101 13.77 -24.29 4.81
N ARG A 102 13.99 -24.92 5.97
CA ARG A 102 15.20 -24.71 6.78
C ARG A 102 16.49 -25.01 6.01
N GLU A 103 16.46 -26.03 5.17
CA GLU A 103 17.62 -26.46 4.38
C GLU A 103 17.92 -25.47 3.27
N GLU A 104 16.89 -24.93 2.62
CA GLU A 104 17.02 -23.87 1.61
C GLU A 104 17.57 -22.59 2.24
N ILE A 105 17.07 -22.18 3.40
CA ILE A 105 17.59 -21.01 4.14
C ILE A 105 19.07 -21.19 4.47
N ALA A 106 19.47 -22.38 4.95
CA ALA A 106 20.87 -22.66 5.27
C ALA A 106 21.78 -22.60 4.04
N ARG A 107 21.30 -23.08 2.88
CA ARG A 107 22.03 -22.99 1.60
C ARG A 107 22.13 -21.55 1.10
N LEU A 108 21.04 -20.78 1.19
CA LEU A 108 21.00 -19.37 0.77
C LEU A 108 21.94 -18.53 1.64
N SER A 109 21.89 -18.73 2.96
CA SER A 109 22.74 -18.02 3.94
C SER A 109 24.24 -18.26 3.77
N GLN A 110 24.63 -19.40 3.20
CA GLN A 110 26.04 -19.72 2.95
C GLN A 110 26.61 -19.03 1.70
N ASN A 111 25.75 -18.63 0.78
CA ASN A 111 26.16 -18.12 -0.53
C ASN A 111 25.80 -16.65 -0.76
N ASP A 112 24.99 -16.05 0.12
CA ASP A 112 24.48 -14.68 -0.02
C ASP A 112 24.84 -13.83 1.22
N GLU A 113 25.74 -12.87 1.01
CA GLU A 113 26.21 -11.96 2.07
C GLU A 113 25.13 -10.95 2.47
N ASP A 114 24.31 -10.48 1.52
CA ASP A 114 23.25 -9.50 1.75
C ASP A 114 22.11 -10.10 2.60
N LEU A 115 21.75 -11.36 2.36
CA LEU A 115 20.80 -12.10 3.19
C LEU A 115 21.33 -12.29 4.62
N MET A 116 22.63 -12.52 4.78
CA MET A 116 23.26 -12.64 6.10
C MET A 116 23.29 -11.30 6.86
N VAL A 117 23.54 -10.20 6.16
CA VAL A 117 23.41 -8.84 6.72
C VAL A 117 21.96 -8.60 7.15
N LEU A 118 20.99 -8.91 6.29
CA LEU A 118 19.57 -8.78 6.61
C LEU A 118 19.19 -9.54 7.89
N TYR A 119 19.62 -10.80 8.03
CA TYR A 119 19.35 -11.58 9.23
C TYR A 119 19.99 -11.00 10.48
N ARG A 120 21.25 -10.56 10.38
CA ARG A 120 21.95 -9.94 11.50
C ARG A 120 21.23 -8.68 11.98
N GLU A 121 20.90 -7.78 11.05
CA GLU A 121 20.25 -6.51 11.37
C GLU A 121 18.80 -6.71 11.85
N ALA A 122 18.09 -7.71 11.33
CA ALA A 122 16.79 -8.11 11.85
C ALA A 122 16.89 -8.59 13.32
N GLN A 123 17.90 -9.39 13.67
CA GLN A 123 18.13 -9.81 15.06
C GLN A 123 18.49 -8.64 15.98
N ASN A 124 19.30 -7.69 15.49
CA ASN A 124 19.62 -6.47 16.21
C ASN A 124 18.35 -5.66 16.49
N THR A 125 17.49 -5.50 15.47
CA THR A 125 16.22 -4.77 15.57
C THR A 125 15.24 -5.43 16.55
N PHE A 126 15.22 -6.76 16.61
CA PHE A 126 14.33 -7.51 17.50
C PHE A 126 14.92 -7.77 18.90
N CYS A 127 16.21 -7.48 19.09
CA CYS A 127 16.98 -7.82 20.31
C CYS A 127 16.87 -9.30 20.71
N ARG A 128 16.78 -10.22 19.72
CA ARG A 128 16.69 -11.67 19.95
C ARG A 128 17.08 -12.45 18.68
N PRO A 129 17.40 -13.75 18.80
CA PRO A 129 17.54 -14.62 17.64
C PRO A 129 16.25 -14.68 16.80
N LEU A 130 16.41 -14.80 15.48
CA LEU A 130 15.30 -14.98 14.56
C LEU A 130 14.67 -16.35 14.74
N LYS A 131 13.34 -16.39 14.72
CA LYS A 131 12.61 -17.66 14.61
C LYS A 131 12.73 -18.17 13.19
N GLN A 132 12.64 -19.49 13.02
CA GLN A 132 12.66 -20.11 11.70
C GLN A 132 11.62 -19.51 10.74
N SER A 133 10.39 -19.30 11.21
CA SER A 133 9.32 -18.74 10.39
C SER A 133 9.53 -17.27 10.00
N GLU A 134 10.35 -16.53 10.76
CA GLU A 134 10.75 -15.15 10.44
C GLU A 134 11.88 -15.16 9.42
N ALA A 135 12.88 -16.03 9.60
CA ALA A 135 13.97 -16.21 8.64
C ALA A 135 13.45 -16.65 7.26
N SER A 136 12.50 -17.60 7.22
CA SER A 136 11.83 -18.01 5.98
C SER A 136 11.11 -16.83 5.30
N LEU A 137 10.39 -16.01 6.07
CA LEU A 137 9.68 -14.85 5.54
C LEU A 137 10.65 -13.82 4.94
N LEU A 138 11.74 -13.51 5.65
CA LEU A 138 12.74 -12.55 5.18
C LEU A 138 13.47 -13.04 3.93
N ALA A 139 13.80 -14.34 3.86
CA ALA A 139 14.37 -14.94 2.66
C ALA A 139 13.40 -14.83 1.48
N TRP A 140 12.12 -15.15 1.69
CA TRP A 140 11.09 -15.05 0.65
C TRP A 140 10.91 -13.62 0.15
N LEU A 141 10.84 -12.63 1.04
CA LEU A 141 10.72 -11.21 0.66
C LEU A 141 11.90 -10.74 -0.20
N TYR A 142 13.11 -11.19 0.14
CA TYR A 142 14.33 -10.80 -0.56
C TYR A 142 14.53 -11.56 -1.89
N HIS A 143 14.40 -12.89 -1.88
CA HIS A 143 14.73 -13.73 -3.03
C HIS A 143 13.58 -13.88 -4.02
N ASP A 144 12.36 -14.15 -3.53
CA ASP A 144 11.20 -14.46 -4.38
C ASP A 144 10.44 -13.19 -4.78
N GLU A 145 10.24 -12.26 -3.84
CA GLU A 145 9.56 -10.99 -4.11
C GLU A 145 10.52 -9.86 -4.52
N GLY A 146 11.83 -10.10 -4.42
CA GLY A 146 12.86 -9.18 -4.90
C GLY A 146 12.95 -7.86 -4.13
N MET A 147 12.41 -7.78 -2.91
CA MET A 147 12.52 -6.56 -2.10
C MET A 147 13.98 -6.29 -1.71
N PRO A 148 14.51 -5.07 -1.90
CA PRO A 148 15.85 -4.75 -1.45
C PRO A 148 16.01 -4.87 0.07
N VAL A 149 17.21 -5.29 0.51
CA VAL A 149 17.53 -5.45 1.94
C VAL A 149 17.22 -4.18 2.73
N SER A 150 17.59 -3.02 2.21
CA SER A 150 17.34 -1.72 2.85
C SER A 150 15.85 -1.44 3.08
N VAL A 151 14.99 -1.77 2.12
CA VAL A 151 13.53 -1.63 2.23
C VAL A 151 12.97 -2.60 3.28
N ILE A 152 13.45 -3.85 3.29
CA ILE A 152 13.04 -4.83 4.30
C ILE A 152 13.46 -4.36 5.70
N LEU A 153 14.68 -3.83 5.87
CA LEU A 153 15.14 -3.30 7.16
C LEU A 153 14.33 -2.09 7.62
N MET A 154 13.93 -1.19 6.72
CA MET A 154 13.04 -0.08 7.06
C MET A 154 11.68 -0.60 7.57
N LEU A 155 11.12 -1.63 6.92
CA LEU A 155 9.90 -2.28 7.36
C LEU A 155 10.04 -2.93 8.75
N LEU A 156 11.18 -3.56 9.04
CA LEU A 156 11.45 -4.11 10.37
C LEU A 156 11.60 -3.03 11.44
N SER A 157 12.25 -1.92 11.11
CA SER A 157 12.34 -0.74 11.98
C SER A 157 10.96 -0.18 12.31
N LEU A 158 10.08 -0.03 11.30
CA LEU A 158 8.68 0.38 11.49
C LEU A 158 7.93 -0.57 12.44
N ALA A 159 8.06 -1.88 12.23
CA ALA A 159 7.44 -2.89 13.10
C ALA A 159 7.91 -2.78 14.56
N SER A 160 9.21 -2.52 14.77
CA SER A 160 9.81 -2.32 16.09
C SER A 160 9.31 -1.04 16.76
N GLN A 161 9.27 0.08 16.02
CA GLN A 161 8.76 1.38 16.52
C GLN A 161 7.29 1.31 16.93
N GLN A 162 6.47 0.55 16.21
CA GLN A 162 5.06 0.32 16.56
C GLN A 162 4.88 -0.71 17.70
N GLY A 163 5.96 -1.32 18.18
CA GLY A 163 5.92 -2.38 19.19
C GLY A 163 5.26 -3.67 18.69
N ASN A 164 5.21 -3.90 17.38
CA ASN A 164 4.54 -5.04 16.76
C ASN A 164 5.47 -5.78 15.78
N VAL A 165 6.47 -6.47 16.31
CA VAL A 165 7.43 -7.30 15.55
C VAL A 165 6.90 -8.71 15.24
N THR A 166 5.59 -8.86 15.08
CA THR A 166 4.99 -10.17 14.77
C THR A 166 5.16 -10.49 13.29
N LYS A 167 5.37 -11.79 12.98
CA LYS A 167 5.45 -12.28 11.59
C LYS A 167 4.26 -11.78 10.76
N THR A 168 3.03 -11.90 11.26
CA THR A 168 1.81 -11.48 10.57
C THR A 168 1.81 -9.98 10.24
N PHE A 169 2.32 -9.14 11.13
CA PHE A 169 2.42 -7.71 10.88
C PHE A 169 3.45 -7.40 9.79
N ILE A 170 4.65 -7.97 9.90
CA ILE A 170 5.74 -7.82 8.91
C ILE A 170 5.24 -8.27 7.54
N GLU A 171 4.65 -9.46 7.46
CA GLU A 171 4.13 -10.07 6.24
C GLU A 171 3.03 -9.22 5.59
N SER A 172 1.99 -8.83 6.36
CA SER A 172 0.90 -8.01 5.82
C SER A 172 1.36 -6.63 5.36
N THR A 173 2.31 -6.02 6.06
CA THR A 173 2.89 -4.73 5.68
C THR A 173 3.75 -4.86 4.43
N ALA A 174 4.56 -5.92 4.34
CA ALA A 174 5.42 -6.16 3.18
C ALA A 174 4.59 -6.43 1.92
N ILE A 175 3.54 -7.26 2.04
CA ILE A 175 2.57 -7.49 0.96
C ILE A 175 1.93 -6.18 0.51
N LYS A 176 1.54 -5.30 1.45
CA LYS A 176 1.00 -3.98 1.10
C LYS A 176 2.03 -3.15 0.34
N TRP A 177 3.28 -3.11 0.81
CA TRP A 177 4.36 -2.35 0.18
C TRP A 177 4.65 -2.85 -1.24
N ILE A 178 4.75 -4.16 -1.44
CA ILE A 178 4.92 -4.76 -2.77
C ILE A 178 3.75 -4.39 -3.69
N ASN A 179 2.52 -4.50 -3.21
CA ASN A 179 1.32 -4.15 -3.99
C ASN A 179 1.23 -2.64 -4.30
N ASP A 180 1.77 -1.80 -3.43
CA ASP A 180 1.88 -0.35 -3.62
C ASP A 180 3.09 0.04 -4.49
N GLY A 181 3.93 -0.92 -4.92
CA GLY A 181 5.11 -0.68 -5.76
C GLY A 181 6.34 -0.14 -5.03
N VAL A 182 6.38 -0.27 -3.70
CA VAL A 182 7.48 0.22 -2.86
C VAL A 182 8.72 -0.63 -3.10
N SER A 183 9.70 -0.06 -3.79
CA SER A 183 10.93 -0.78 -4.17
C SER A 183 12.20 0.00 -3.85
N THR A 184 12.10 1.28 -3.48
CA THR A 184 13.22 2.12 -3.09
C THR A 184 13.20 2.49 -1.61
N ILE A 185 14.31 2.98 -1.08
CA ILE A 185 14.39 3.43 0.31
C ILE A 185 13.48 4.65 0.49
N GLU A 186 13.46 5.55 -0.49
CA GLU A 186 12.68 6.76 -0.51
C GLU A 186 11.17 6.44 -0.44
N ASP A 187 10.70 5.45 -1.21
CA ASP A 187 9.31 4.99 -1.15
C ASP A 187 8.98 4.44 0.25
N ALA A 188 9.89 3.65 0.82
CA ALA A 188 9.74 3.02 2.13
C ALA A 188 9.69 4.07 3.26
N GLU A 189 10.54 5.09 3.17
CA GLU A 189 10.55 6.25 4.06
C GLU A 189 9.24 7.02 3.96
N GLU A 190 8.73 7.26 2.75
CA GLU A 190 7.45 7.93 2.57
C GLU A 190 6.31 7.15 3.22
N LYS A 191 6.23 5.83 3.00
CA LYS A 191 5.21 4.98 3.65
C LYS A 191 5.34 4.96 5.16
N THR A 192 6.56 4.96 5.68
CA THR A 192 6.85 5.00 7.12
C THR A 192 6.42 6.34 7.72
N ARG A 193 6.75 7.45 7.05
CA ARG A 193 6.34 8.80 7.42
C ARG A 193 4.82 8.94 7.41
N GLU A 194 4.16 8.43 6.36
CA GLU A 194 2.71 8.41 6.25
C GLU A 194 2.09 7.66 7.45
N ALA A 195 2.55 6.45 7.73
CA ALA A 195 2.07 5.65 8.87
C ALA A 195 2.25 6.37 10.22
N LEU A 196 3.38 7.05 10.41
CA LEU A 196 3.65 7.86 11.60
C LEU A 196 2.68 9.04 11.73
N LEU A 197 2.41 9.75 10.64
CA LEU A 197 1.45 10.86 10.64
C LEU A 197 0.04 10.39 10.99
N TYR A 198 -0.41 9.25 10.44
CA TYR A 198 -1.72 8.67 10.81
C TYR A 198 -1.79 8.36 12.32
N ASP A 199 -0.76 7.71 12.88
CA ASP A 199 -0.72 7.36 14.30
C ASP A 199 -0.69 8.60 15.20
N GLN A 200 0.15 9.60 14.88
CA GLN A 200 0.23 10.85 15.63
C GLN A 200 -1.08 11.64 15.58
N SER A 201 -1.70 11.71 14.41
CA SER A 201 -2.97 12.43 14.22
C SER A 201 -4.09 11.79 15.04
N PHE A 202 -4.17 10.46 15.00
CA PHE A 202 -5.16 9.74 15.78
C PHE A 202 -4.93 9.88 17.30
N LYS A 203 -3.66 9.82 17.75
CA LYS A 203 -3.32 10.07 19.16
C LYS A 203 -3.72 11.47 19.62
N LEU A 204 -3.51 12.49 18.78
CA LEU A 204 -3.93 13.86 19.06
C LEU A 204 -5.46 13.97 19.19
N VAL A 205 -6.19 13.38 18.24
CA VAL A 205 -7.66 13.33 18.25
C VAL A 205 -8.19 12.60 19.48
N CYS A 206 -7.64 11.43 19.83
CA CYS A 206 -8.00 10.74 21.06
C CYS A 206 -7.76 11.59 22.30
N SER A 207 -6.64 12.32 22.35
CA SER A 207 -6.33 13.24 23.44
C SER A 207 -7.32 14.41 23.52
N ALA A 208 -7.80 14.92 22.38
CA ALA A 208 -8.81 15.98 22.32
C ALA A 208 -10.19 15.50 22.77
N PHE A 209 -10.55 14.26 22.43
CA PHE A 209 -11.88 13.68 22.70
C PHE A 209 -11.97 12.99 24.07
N GLY A 210 -10.84 12.84 24.79
CA GLY A 210 -10.79 12.09 26.04
C GLY A 210 -10.96 10.57 25.86
N ILE A 211 -10.75 10.04 24.64
CA ILE A 211 -10.89 8.62 24.35
C ILE A 211 -9.60 7.89 24.74
N ILE A 212 -9.74 6.83 25.54
CA ILE A 212 -8.60 6.04 26.04
C ILE A 212 -8.09 5.06 24.97
N LYS A 213 -6.75 4.99 24.87
CA LYS A 213 -5.89 4.07 24.10
C LYS A 213 -6.59 2.85 23.50
N ARG A 214 -7.15 3.00 22.29
CA ARG A 214 -7.64 1.91 21.44
C ARG A 214 -7.07 2.03 20.03
N LYS A 215 -7.19 0.97 19.24
CA LYS A 215 -6.86 1.03 17.80
C LYS A 215 -7.95 1.81 17.04
N PRO A 216 -7.57 2.68 16.09
CA PRO A 216 -8.53 3.38 15.23
C PRO A 216 -9.26 2.41 14.30
N GLY A 217 -10.52 2.69 14.01
CA GLY A 217 -11.16 2.19 12.79
C GLY A 217 -10.61 2.87 11.55
N LYS A 218 -10.82 2.29 10.36
CA LYS A 218 -10.30 2.83 9.09
C LYS A 218 -10.71 4.29 8.85
N LYS A 219 -12.02 4.58 8.94
CA LYS A 219 -12.55 5.95 8.80
C LYS A 219 -11.99 6.92 9.85
N GLU A 220 -11.80 6.45 11.08
CA GLU A 220 -11.30 7.30 12.15
C GLU A 220 -9.84 7.70 11.92
N SER A 221 -9.04 6.76 11.40
CA SER A 221 -7.66 7.04 10.99
C SER A 221 -7.61 8.06 9.84
N GLU A 222 -8.45 7.85 8.80
CA GLU A 222 -8.55 8.75 7.64
C GLU A 222 -8.98 10.16 8.04
N TYR A 223 -10.05 10.29 8.83
CA TYR A 223 -10.51 11.59 9.30
C TYR A 223 -9.55 12.26 10.26
N ALA A 224 -8.93 11.52 11.19
CA ALA A 224 -7.95 12.10 12.09
C ALA A 224 -6.76 12.69 11.31
N TYR A 225 -6.24 11.96 10.34
CA TYR A 225 -5.19 12.47 9.45
C TYR A 225 -5.63 13.74 8.72
N LYS A 226 -6.83 13.73 8.13
CA LYS A 226 -7.42 14.87 7.42
C LYS A 226 -7.52 16.11 8.32
N TRP A 227 -8.11 15.97 9.50
CA TRP A 227 -8.34 17.11 10.40
C TRP A 227 -7.04 17.73 10.91
N VAL A 228 -6.05 16.90 11.25
CA VAL A 228 -4.79 17.35 11.84
C VAL A 228 -3.81 17.84 10.76
N ASN A 229 -3.65 17.10 9.66
CA ASN A 229 -2.62 17.40 8.67
C ASN A 229 -3.11 18.25 7.51
N GLU A 230 -4.33 18.05 7.02
CA GLU A 230 -4.87 18.85 5.90
C GLU A 230 -5.53 20.12 6.42
N TYR A 231 -6.45 19.98 7.38
CA TYR A 231 -7.23 21.12 7.90
C TYR A 231 -6.49 21.92 8.98
N LYS A 232 -5.37 21.38 9.49
CA LYS A 232 -4.55 22.00 10.56
C LYS A 232 -5.38 22.39 11.79
N MET A 233 -6.37 21.55 12.14
CA MET A 233 -7.21 21.78 13.31
C MET A 233 -6.39 21.63 14.58
N SER A 234 -6.49 22.61 15.48
CA SER A 234 -5.85 22.56 16.78
C SER A 234 -6.58 21.58 17.72
N LYS A 235 -5.92 21.21 18.82
CA LYS A 235 -6.52 20.33 19.83
C LYS A 235 -7.82 20.92 20.39
N GLU A 236 -7.84 22.24 20.59
CA GLU A 236 -8.98 22.98 21.14
C GLU A 236 -10.18 22.95 20.20
N LEU A 237 -9.96 23.13 18.90
CA LEU A 237 -11.02 23.01 17.89
C LEU A 237 -11.58 21.58 17.84
N LEU A 238 -10.70 20.57 17.92
CA LEU A 238 -11.13 19.18 17.97
C LEU A 238 -11.98 18.90 19.22
N THR A 239 -11.59 19.40 20.39
CA THR A 239 -12.36 19.29 21.63
C THR A 239 -13.73 19.97 21.49
N ALA A 240 -13.80 21.19 20.97
CA ALA A 240 -15.06 21.89 20.77
C ALA A 240 -16.00 21.16 19.80
N ALA A 241 -15.47 20.60 18.70
CA ALA A 241 -16.27 19.82 17.76
C ALA A 241 -16.83 18.52 18.39
N TYR A 242 -16.05 17.89 19.28
CA TYR A 242 -16.49 16.74 20.05
C TYR A 242 -17.61 17.10 21.03
N GLU A 243 -17.46 18.18 21.80
CA GLU A 243 -18.48 18.67 22.73
C GLU A 243 -19.80 18.96 22.00
N ILE A 244 -19.76 19.69 20.88
CA ILE A 244 -20.95 19.96 20.05
C ILE A 244 -21.60 18.67 19.55
N CYS A 245 -20.81 17.65 19.19
CA CYS A 245 -21.33 16.35 18.78
C CYS A 245 -22.07 15.64 19.91
N VAL A 246 -21.47 15.59 21.10
CA VAL A 246 -22.06 14.95 22.27
C VAL A 246 -23.34 15.68 22.70
N ASP A 247 -23.32 17.01 22.74
CA ASP A 247 -24.48 17.83 23.10
C ASP A 247 -25.63 17.69 22.11
N SER A 248 -25.31 17.57 20.81
CA SER A 248 -26.35 17.51 19.76
C SER A 248 -26.92 16.10 19.55
N THR A 249 -26.11 15.06 19.73
CA THR A 249 -26.50 13.68 19.38
C THR A 249 -26.60 12.73 20.57
N GLY A 250 -26.13 13.15 21.74
CA GLY A 250 -26.05 12.33 22.96
C GLY A 250 -25.00 11.22 22.91
N LYS A 251 -24.21 11.12 21.83
CA LYS A 251 -23.20 10.07 21.64
C LYS A 251 -22.02 10.53 20.78
N TYR A 252 -20.93 9.78 20.82
CA TYR A 252 -19.82 9.98 19.90
C TYR A 252 -20.20 9.53 18.48
N SER A 253 -19.97 10.40 17.49
CA SER A 253 -20.17 10.10 16.06
C SER A 253 -19.08 10.77 15.23
N ILE A 254 -18.16 9.96 14.68
CA ILE A 254 -17.04 10.45 13.87
C ILE A 254 -17.51 11.16 12.58
N ASP A 255 -18.57 10.66 11.94
CA ASP A 255 -19.12 11.26 10.72
C ASP A 255 -19.79 12.63 11.02
N TYR A 256 -20.41 12.78 12.20
CA TYR A 256 -20.99 14.06 12.62
C TYR A 256 -19.90 15.09 12.93
N ILE A 257 -18.85 14.69 13.66
CA ILE A 257 -17.68 15.53 13.93
C ILE A 257 -17.01 15.96 12.62
N ASN A 258 -16.86 15.04 11.65
CA ASN A 258 -16.32 15.38 10.34
C ASN A 258 -17.13 16.48 9.66
N THR A 259 -18.46 16.42 9.72
CA THR A 259 -19.35 17.44 9.12
C THR A 259 -19.13 18.82 9.74
N ILE A 260 -18.96 18.89 11.07
CA ILE A 260 -18.66 20.14 11.79
C ILE A 260 -17.31 20.70 11.33
N LEU A 261 -16.27 19.87 11.39
CA LEU A 261 -14.89 20.29 11.07
C LEU A 261 -14.72 20.67 9.60
N GLU A 262 -15.40 19.97 8.68
CA GLU A 262 -15.43 20.36 7.26
C GLU A 262 -16.09 21.73 7.05
N LYS A 263 -17.18 22.01 7.77
CA LYS A 263 -17.84 23.32 7.72
C LYS A 263 -16.92 24.42 8.26
N TRP A 264 -16.25 24.17 9.37
CA TRP A 264 -15.30 25.11 9.97
C TRP A 264 -14.11 25.38 9.05
N HIS A 265 -13.55 24.35 8.45
CA HIS A 265 -12.48 24.48 7.46
C HIS A 265 -12.92 25.32 6.26
N LYS A 266 -14.11 25.06 5.69
CA LYS A 266 -14.67 25.84 4.57
C LYS A 266 -14.91 27.31 4.94
N ASN A 267 -15.28 27.58 6.19
CA ASN A 267 -15.51 28.93 6.69
C ASN A 267 -14.22 29.61 7.19
N GLY A 268 -13.05 28.96 7.08
CA GLY A 268 -11.77 29.52 7.51
C GLY A 268 -11.62 29.69 9.02
N VAL A 269 -12.37 28.94 9.83
CA VAL A 269 -12.30 28.97 11.30
C VAL A 269 -10.94 28.41 11.72
N LYS A 270 -10.15 29.21 12.44
CA LYS A 270 -8.82 28.82 12.94
C LYS A 270 -8.68 28.93 14.45
N THR A 271 -9.59 29.66 15.11
CA THR A 271 -9.57 29.90 16.54
C THR A 271 -10.94 29.62 17.16
N LEU A 272 -11.00 29.46 18.48
CA LEU A 272 -12.26 29.28 19.21
C LEU A 272 -13.19 30.49 19.04
N GLU A 273 -12.64 31.71 18.96
CA GLU A 273 -13.40 32.94 18.75
C GLU A 273 -14.12 32.97 17.38
N ASP A 274 -13.54 32.31 16.37
CA ASP A 274 -14.15 32.23 15.04
C ASP A 274 -15.39 31.32 15.03
N ILE A 275 -15.48 30.38 15.99
CA ILE A 275 -16.66 29.50 16.13
C ILE A 275 -17.89 30.33 16.50
N GLU A 276 -17.78 31.26 17.45
CA GLU A 276 -18.90 32.12 17.86
C GLU A 276 -19.37 33.02 16.70
N LYS A 277 -18.43 33.55 15.92
CA LYS A 277 -18.71 34.35 14.71
C LYS A 277 -19.32 33.51 13.59
N ALA A 278 -19.03 32.23 13.52
CA ALA A 278 -19.61 31.31 12.55
C ALA A 278 -21.03 30.87 12.97
N SER A 279 -21.28 30.65 14.26
CA SER A 279 -22.59 30.30 14.81
C SER A 279 -23.59 31.45 14.72
N THR A 280 -23.15 32.70 14.85
CA THR A 280 -24.00 33.89 14.68
C THR A 280 -24.44 34.16 13.23
N LYS A 281 -23.82 33.50 12.25
CA LYS A 281 -24.22 33.56 10.82
C LYS A 281 -25.15 32.43 10.39
N GLU A 282 -25.51 31.49 11.28
CA GLU A 282 -26.48 30.46 10.94
C GLU A 282 -27.92 31.04 10.93
N PRO A 283 -28.70 30.86 9.85
CA PRO A 283 -30.13 31.11 9.92
C PRO A 283 -30.74 30.14 10.94
N PRO A 284 -31.75 30.57 11.71
CA PRO A 284 -32.33 29.75 12.76
C PRO A 284 -32.75 28.40 12.18
N LYS A 285 -32.34 27.30 12.85
CA LYS A 285 -32.76 25.94 12.52
C LYS A 285 -34.27 25.96 12.28
N LYS A 286 -34.71 25.58 11.07
CA LYS A 286 -36.14 25.35 10.80
C LYS A 286 -36.62 24.33 11.81
N LYS A 287 -37.38 24.77 12.82
CA LYS A 287 -38.19 23.87 13.63
C LYS A 287 -38.98 23.02 12.66
N ASN A 288 -38.87 21.70 12.78
CA ASN A 288 -39.71 20.81 12.00
C ASN A 288 -41.17 21.20 12.28
N ALA A 289 -41.96 21.38 11.23
CA ALA A 289 -43.38 21.74 11.35
C ALA A 289 -44.22 20.72 12.16
N PHE A 290 -43.62 19.59 12.53
CA PHE A 290 -44.20 18.55 13.36
C PHE A 290 -44.17 18.85 14.87
N ASP A 291 -43.29 19.75 15.35
CA ASP A 291 -43.22 20.14 16.76
C ASP A 291 -44.28 21.22 17.13
N ALA A 292 -45.16 21.58 16.18
CA ALA A 292 -46.19 22.61 16.34
C ALA A 292 -47.58 22.06 16.67
N TYR A 293 -47.73 20.74 16.95
CA TYR A 293 -48.95 20.26 17.57
C TYR A 293 -48.88 20.58 19.07
N ASP A 294 -49.55 21.67 19.40
CA ASP A 294 -49.79 22.14 20.75
C ASP A 294 -50.37 21.00 21.60
N LYS A 295 -49.61 20.54 22.61
CA LYS A 295 -50.03 19.46 23.53
C LYS A 295 -51.37 19.78 24.20
N ASP A 296 -51.70 21.06 24.32
CA ASP A 296 -52.97 21.53 24.89
C ASP A 296 -54.17 21.26 23.97
N VAL A 297 -53.96 21.19 22.64
CA VAL A 297 -55.01 20.82 21.68
C VAL A 297 -55.27 19.31 21.72
N ILE A 298 -54.22 18.50 21.84
CA ILE A 298 -54.34 17.03 21.97
C ILE A 298 -55.04 16.67 23.29
N ASN A 299 -54.68 17.32 24.40
CA ASN A 299 -55.33 17.10 25.69
C ASN A 299 -56.81 17.55 25.72
N ARG A 300 -57.19 18.58 24.95
CA ARG A 300 -58.61 18.96 24.82
C ARG A 300 -59.43 17.96 24.04
N ILE A 301 -58.88 17.35 22.99
CA ILE A 301 -59.59 16.36 22.17
C ILE A 301 -59.77 15.05 22.94
N ILE A 302 -58.79 14.65 23.74
CA ILE A 302 -58.85 13.43 24.55
C ILE A 302 -59.86 13.54 25.70
N ASN A 303 -60.04 14.74 26.26
CA ASN A 303 -60.95 14.96 27.40
C ASN A 303 -62.33 15.49 27.00
N SER A 304 -62.68 15.52 25.71
CA SER A 304 -64.00 15.98 25.22
C SER A 304 -64.93 14.86 24.76
N GLU A 305 -64.53 13.59 24.91
CA GLU A 305 -65.43 12.46 24.72
C GLU A 305 -65.79 11.87 26.09
N ASP A 306 -66.77 12.50 26.75
CA ASP A 306 -67.65 11.93 27.78
C ASP A 306 -69.07 12.47 27.55
#